data_AF-A0A1W1W7R9-F1
#
_entry.id   AF-A0A1W1W7R9-F1
#
_cell.length_a   1.000
_cell.length_b   1.000
_cell.length_c   1.000
_cell.angle_alpha   90.00
_cell.angle_beta   90.00
_cell.angle_gamma   90.00
#
_symmetry.space_group_name_H-M   'P 1'
#
loop_
_entity.id
_entity.type
_entity.pdbx_description
1 polymer ?
#
loop_
_entity_poly.entity_id
_entity_poly.type
_entity_poly.pdbx_seq_one_letter_code
_entity_poly.pdbx_strand_id
1 'polypeptide(L)'
;MEKADQLRTREAFTGEDEIPEGFPHHRWATVAFQSSRSIPSLPQSWFQVDEQMRLAWGTGVDGLAAVLSTAVSWNKDGGTAVVRVQWGALRDEAAKWSGVPAMEIEAALDRLSVDAERLRGESCAAWEIERRTYRVAVRPLIRMDDELLVIPWLIRSAQEIYAEYVGAGRLPAPARETPDSLTNALNRFRQVSNRSLEREVADIVDTICLPYRPNITPEQARTFGLLLHGEIDLLIIDERHERIWVCEVKDVSMAFSPRLIQRRVRKFWDDDHYIEKLMAKAAAVRENPHAAVNLVQHKVPTPLSTWRFFPLMITRRVEPAAFVSDVPLTFVVVDDLSAVLLNPFDPKHGHATISD
;
A
#
# COMPACT_ATOMS: atom_id res chain seq x y z
N MET A 1 11.02 28.65 23.92
CA MET A 1 10.10 29.56 23.21
C MET A 1 10.71 29.77 21.84
N GLU A 2 9.94 29.55 20.77
CA GLU A 2 10.39 29.51 19.36
C GLU A 2 11.09 28.21 18.88
N LYS A 3 10.29 27.18 18.58
CA LYS A 3 10.55 26.11 17.60
C LYS A 3 9.31 25.20 17.48
N ALA A 4 8.16 25.82 17.23
CA ALA A 4 6.88 25.13 17.02
C ALA A 4 6.14 25.85 15.90
N ASP A 5 6.72 25.84 14.69
CA ASP A 5 6.03 26.38 13.52
C ASP A 5 6.65 25.86 12.19
N GLN A 6 6.49 24.56 11.90
CA GLN A 6 6.77 23.99 10.56
C GLN A 6 5.81 22.84 10.17
N LEU A 7 4.53 22.94 10.55
CA LEU A 7 3.45 22.23 9.88
C LEU A 7 2.66 23.26 9.04
N ARG A 8 3.32 23.82 8.02
CA ARG A 8 2.61 24.52 6.96
C ARG A 8 2.02 23.47 6.04
N THR A 9 0.72 23.23 6.20
CA THR A 9 -0.18 22.79 5.15
C THR A 9 0.17 23.55 3.86
N ARG A 10 0.78 22.85 2.90
CA ARG A 10 0.94 23.35 1.54
C ARG A 10 -0.46 23.47 0.93
N GLU A 11 -0.88 24.70 0.75
CA GLU A 11 -2.02 25.08 -0.08
C GLU A 11 -1.84 24.51 -1.50
N ALA A 12 -2.97 24.06 -2.06
CA ALA A 12 -3.29 24.05 -3.48
C ALA A 12 -2.20 23.52 -4.45
N PHE A 13 -2.25 22.21 -4.71
CA PHE A 13 -1.90 21.71 -6.04
C PHE A 13 -3.05 22.05 -7.00
N THR A 14 -2.95 23.24 -7.60
CA THR A 14 -3.49 23.52 -8.94
C THR A 14 -2.35 23.27 -9.92
N GLY A 15 -2.35 22.11 -10.54
CA GLY A 15 -1.38 21.72 -11.55
C GLY A 15 -1.93 20.49 -12.26
N GLU A 16 -2.50 20.71 -13.44
CA GLU A 16 -2.67 19.69 -14.46
C GLU A 16 -1.28 19.13 -14.75
N ASP A 17 -1.04 17.87 -14.41
CA ASP A 17 -0.05 17.00 -15.04
C ASP A 17 -0.34 15.54 -14.62
N GLU A 18 -0.14 14.66 -15.58
CA GLU A 18 -0.81 13.37 -15.75
C GLU A 18 -0.42 12.30 -14.72
N ILE A 19 -1.43 11.70 -14.09
CA ILE A 19 -1.31 10.46 -13.32
C ILE A 19 -1.44 9.29 -14.31
N PRO A 20 -0.56 8.26 -14.28
CA PRO A 20 -0.72 7.08 -15.12
C PRO A 20 -2.10 6.42 -14.92
N GLU A 21 -2.79 6.15 -16.03
CA GLU A 21 -4.15 5.60 -16.08
C GLU A 21 -4.27 4.22 -15.40
N GLY A 22 -5.25 4.05 -14.50
CA GLY A 22 -5.78 2.70 -14.17
C GLY A 22 -6.08 2.36 -12.71
N PHE A 23 -5.84 3.23 -11.73
CA PHE A 23 -6.31 3.02 -10.35
C PHE A 23 -7.22 4.20 -9.91
N PRO A 24 -8.42 3.95 -9.35
CA PRO A 24 -9.40 5.00 -9.12
C PRO A 24 -9.02 5.87 -7.92
N HIS A 25 -8.14 6.85 -8.15
CA HIS A 25 -7.79 7.90 -7.18
C HIS A 25 -8.50 9.24 -7.46
N HIS A 26 -9.42 9.29 -8.42
CA HIS A 26 -10.04 10.55 -8.83
C HIS A 26 -11.06 11.12 -7.83
N ARG A 27 -11.18 12.45 -7.79
CA ARG A 27 -12.33 13.15 -7.22
C ARG A 27 -13.59 12.81 -8.04
N TRP A 28 -14.48 11.98 -7.50
CA TRP A 28 -15.57 11.32 -8.23
C TRP A 28 -16.84 12.16 -8.49
N ALA A 29 -16.73 13.41 -8.91
CA ALA A 29 -17.91 14.25 -9.17
C ALA A 29 -18.19 14.59 -10.65
N THR A 30 -17.29 14.31 -11.60
CA THR A 30 -17.50 14.74 -13.01
C THR A 30 -17.00 13.78 -14.09
N VAL A 31 -16.58 12.56 -13.75
CA VAL A 31 -16.03 11.59 -14.72
C VAL A 31 -17.00 10.42 -14.90
N ALA A 32 -17.08 9.87 -16.12
CA ALA A 32 -17.81 8.64 -16.39
C ALA A 32 -17.32 7.51 -15.47
N PHE A 33 -18.24 6.69 -14.96
CA PHE A 33 -17.86 5.55 -14.14
C PHE A 33 -17.01 4.58 -14.97
N GLN A 34 -15.79 4.32 -14.52
CA GLN A 34 -14.92 3.32 -15.11
C GLN A 34 -14.97 2.06 -14.25
N SER A 35 -15.64 1.02 -14.77
CA SER A 35 -15.64 -0.30 -14.15
C SER A 35 -14.21 -0.83 -14.08
N SER A 36 -13.81 -1.39 -12.94
CA SER A 36 -12.51 -2.06 -12.82
C SER A 36 -12.34 -3.20 -13.83
N ARG A 37 -13.43 -3.82 -14.28
CA ARG A 37 -13.43 -4.85 -15.33
C ARG A 37 -13.09 -4.32 -16.72
N SER A 38 -13.18 -3.01 -16.93
CA SER A 38 -12.82 -2.35 -18.18
C SER A 38 -11.35 -1.93 -18.25
N ILE A 39 -10.59 -2.07 -17.16
CA ILE A 39 -9.19 -1.65 -17.04
C ILE A 39 -8.28 -2.82 -17.48
N PRO A 40 -7.67 -2.79 -18.68
CA PRO A 40 -6.94 -3.94 -19.21
C PRO A 40 -5.63 -4.24 -18.46
N SER A 41 -5.09 -3.25 -17.76
CA SER A 41 -3.83 -3.36 -17.01
C SER A 41 -3.96 -4.09 -15.68
N LEU A 42 -5.18 -4.38 -15.21
CA LEU A 42 -5.37 -5.08 -13.94
C LEU A 42 -5.04 -6.58 -14.07
N PRO A 43 -4.32 -7.16 -13.10
CA PRO A 43 -3.91 -8.56 -13.17
C PRO A 43 -5.11 -9.51 -13.00
N GLN A 44 -5.03 -10.71 -13.57
CA GLN A 44 -6.11 -11.72 -13.44
C GLN A 44 -6.51 -12.02 -11.99
N SER A 45 -5.56 -11.93 -11.06
CA SER A 45 -5.81 -12.10 -9.62
C SER A 45 -6.74 -11.04 -9.05
N TRP A 46 -6.79 -9.83 -9.63
CA TRP A 46 -7.77 -8.79 -9.28
C TRP A 46 -9.19 -9.23 -9.62
N PHE A 47 -9.42 -9.69 -10.85
CA PHE A 47 -10.75 -10.15 -11.27
C PHE A 47 -11.23 -11.34 -10.43
N GLN A 48 -10.31 -12.18 -9.96
CA GLN A 48 -10.64 -13.24 -9.00
C GLN A 48 -11.09 -12.68 -7.64
N VAL A 49 -10.45 -11.62 -7.13
CA VAL A 49 -10.88 -10.96 -5.89
C VAL A 49 -12.29 -10.38 -6.06
N ASP A 50 -12.50 -9.61 -7.12
CA ASP A 50 -13.78 -8.97 -7.42
C ASP A 50 -14.92 -10.00 -7.58
N GLU A 51 -14.65 -11.14 -8.23
CA GLU A 51 -15.62 -12.23 -8.34
C GLU A 51 -15.92 -12.91 -7.00
N GLN A 52 -14.88 -13.19 -6.19
CA GLN A 52 -15.08 -13.76 -4.86
C GLN A 52 -15.80 -12.81 -3.91
N MET A 53 -15.61 -11.49 -4.07
CA MET A 53 -16.39 -10.48 -3.35
C MET A 53 -17.86 -10.56 -3.72
N ARG A 54 -18.22 -10.64 -5.01
CA ARG A 54 -19.62 -10.84 -5.42
C ARG A 54 -20.23 -12.11 -4.84
N LEU A 55 -19.53 -13.23 -4.89
CA LEU A 55 -20.03 -14.49 -4.34
C LEU A 55 -20.21 -14.43 -2.82
N ALA A 56 -19.29 -13.80 -2.10
CA ALA A 56 -19.32 -13.74 -0.64
C ALA A 56 -20.27 -12.65 -0.10
N TRP A 57 -20.35 -11.51 -0.78
CA TRP A 57 -21.01 -10.31 -0.27
C TRP A 57 -22.19 -9.83 -1.12
N GLY A 58 -22.45 -10.48 -2.26
CA GLY A 58 -23.42 -10.00 -3.24
C GLY A 58 -22.94 -8.76 -4.03
N THR A 59 -21.73 -8.26 -3.74
CA THR A 59 -21.18 -7.06 -4.38
C THR A 59 -19.67 -7.11 -4.56
N GLY A 60 -19.17 -6.56 -5.67
CA GLY A 60 -17.76 -6.44 -6.00
C GLY A 60 -17.18 -5.05 -5.69
N VAL A 61 -16.00 -4.78 -6.23
CA VAL A 61 -15.33 -3.48 -6.05
C VAL A 61 -16.14 -2.37 -6.73
N ASP A 62 -16.67 -2.66 -7.92
CA ASP A 62 -17.45 -1.70 -8.71
C ASP A 62 -18.75 -1.29 -8.00
N GLY A 63 -19.45 -2.22 -7.35
CA GLY A 63 -20.66 -1.90 -6.58
C GLY A 63 -20.39 -1.00 -5.38
N LEU A 64 -19.31 -1.25 -4.64
CA LEU A 64 -18.88 -0.38 -3.54
C LEU A 64 -18.47 1.01 -4.04
N ALA A 65 -17.68 1.07 -5.12
CA ALA A 65 -17.25 2.32 -5.73
C ALA A 65 -18.45 3.12 -6.26
N ALA A 66 -19.41 2.46 -6.91
CA ALA A 66 -20.62 3.09 -7.43
C ALA A 66 -21.41 3.78 -6.31
N VAL A 67 -21.75 3.04 -5.25
CA VAL A 67 -22.51 3.59 -4.12
C VAL A 67 -21.77 4.76 -3.45
N LEU A 68 -20.48 4.60 -3.14
CA LEU A 68 -19.73 5.67 -2.47
C LEU A 68 -19.58 6.92 -3.36
N SER A 69 -19.36 6.74 -4.66
CA SER A 69 -19.25 7.84 -5.64
C SER A 69 -20.56 8.60 -5.76
N THR A 70 -21.67 7.90 -5.92
CA THR A 70 -22.99 8.53 -6.01
C THR A 70 -23.35 9.25 -4.71
N ALA A 71 -23.04 8.64 -3.56
CA ALA A 71 -23.32 9.26 -2.26
C ALA A 71 -22.51 10.53 -2.02
N VAL A 72 -21.20 10.55 -2.34
CA VAL A 72 -20.38 11.77 -2.13
C VAL A 72 -20.81 12.92 -3.06
N SER A 73 -21.29 12.59 -4.26
CA SER A 73 -21.72 13.55 -5.28
C SER A 73 -23.18 13.99 -5.14
N TRP A 74 -23.88 13.53 -4.09
CA TRP A 74 -25.28 13.91 -3.86
C TRP A 74 -25.46 15.41 -3.63
N ASN A 75 -24.45 16.06 -3.05
CA ASN A 75 -24.37 17.52 -2.98
C ASN A 75 -23.84 18.05 -4.31
N LYS A 76 -24.75 18.53 -5.17
CA LYS A 76 -24.45 18.99 -6.53
C LYS A 76 -23.39 20.10 -6.63
N ASP A 77 -23.14 20.83 -5.54
CA ASP A 77 -22.15 21.92 -5.50
C ASP A 77 -20.80 21.50 -4.88
N GLY A 78 -20.55 20.20 -4.66
CA GLY A 78 -19.39 19.73 -3.90
C GLY A 78 -19.42 20.16 -2.43
N GLY A 79 -20.58 20.63 -1.96
CA GLY A 79 -20.78 21.13 -0.61
C GLY A 79 -20.53 20.07 0.46
N THR A 80 -20.10 20.52 1.64
CA THR A 80 -19.92 19.67 2.83
C THR A 80 -21.22 19.43 3.59
N ALA A 81 -22.37 19.81 3.03
CA ALA A 81 -23.65 19.67 3.72
C ALA A 81 -23.96 18.20 4.04
N VAL A 82 -24.52 17.97 5.22
CA VAL A 82 -25.09 16.66 5.57
C VAL A 82 -26.51 16.61 5.04
N VAL A 83 -26.83 15.58 4.26
CA VAL A 83 -28.15 15.44 3.62
C VAL A 83 -28.80 14.11 3.94
N ARG A 84 -30.14 14.10 3.93
CA ARG A 84 -30.94 12.87 4.02
C ARG A 84 -31.37 12.47 2.63
N VAL A 85 -31.21 11.18 2.34
CA VAL A 85 -31.48 10.60 1.02
C VAL A 85 -32.32 9.35 1.18
N GLN A 86 -33.35 9.21 0.36
CA GLN A 86 -34.15 7.99 0.33
C GLN A 86 -33.30 6.81 -0.18
N TRP A 87 -33.38 5.66 0.49
CA TRP A 87 -32.59 4.47 0.15
C TRP A 87 -32.70 4.11 -1.34
N GLY A 88 -33.94 3.98 -1.83
CA GLY A 88 -34.21 3.63 -3.23
C GLY A 88 -33.70 4.67 -4.22
N ALA A 89 -33.70 5.96 -3.85
CA ALA A 89 -33.18 7.01 -4.72
C ALA A 89 -31.67 6.91 -4.90
N LEU A 90 -30.92 6.65 -3.82
CA LEU A 90 -29.47 6.44 -3.91
C LEU A 90 -29.13 5.18 -4.70
N ARG A 91 -29.87 4.09 -4.49
CA ARG A 91 -29.74 2.83 -5.24
C ARG A 91 -29.93 3.05 -6.74
N ASP A 92 -31.04 3.67 -7.12
CA ASP A 92 -31.41 3.83 -8.52
C ASP A 92 -30.43 4.75 -9.25
N GLU A 93 -30.00 5.84 -8.61
CA GLU A 93 -29.01 6.74 -9.18
C GLU A 93 -27.64 6.05 -9.33
N ALA A 94 -27.20 5.27 -8.33
CA ALA A 94 -25.94 4.55 -8.40
C ALA A 94 -25.94 3.47 -9.49
N ALA A 95 -27.02 2.71 -9.61
CA ALA A 95 -27.19 1.72 -10.67
C ALA A 95 -27.22 2.37 -12.06
N LYS A 96 -27.96 3.48 -12.21
CA LYS A 96 -28.07 4.22 -13.47
C LYS A 96 -26.74 4.83 -13.90
N TRP A 97 -26.01 5.44 -12.97
CA TRP A 97 -24.74 6.10 -13.29
C TRP A 97 -23.62 5.11 -13.61
N SER A 98 -23.53 4.01 -12.86
CA SER A 98 -22.44 3.04 -13.01
C SER A 98 -22.71 1.93 -14.02
N GLY A 99 -23.98 1.63 -14.33
CA GLY A 99 -24.37 0.45 -15.10
C GLY A 99 -24.24 -0.87 -14.34
N VAL A 100 -23.86 -0.84 -13.05
CA VAL A 100 -23.78 -2.02 -12.19
C VAL A 100 -25.19 -2.54 -11.89
N PRO A 101 -25.43 -3.88 -11.87
CA PRO A 101 -26.75 -4.43 -11.60
C PRO A 101 -27.36 -3.94 -10.28
N ALA A 102 -28.65 -3.62 -10.29
CA ALA A 102 -29.35 -3.07 -9.12
C ALA A 102 -29.23 -3.97 -7.87
N MET A 103 -29.19 -5.30 -8.03
CA MET A 103 -28.97 -6.24 -6.92
C MET A 103 -27.58 -6.10 -6.30
N GLU A 104 -26.56 -5.84 -7.10
CA GLU A 104 -25.17 -5.64 -6.64
C GLU A 104 -25.02 -4.28 -5.94
N ILE A 105 -25.76 -3.26 -6.40
CA ILE A 105 -25.87 -1.95 -5.73
C ILE A 105 -26.61 -2.08 -4.40
N GLU A 106 -27.70 -2.85 -4.34
CA GLU A 106 -28.45 -3.09 -3.09
C GLU A 106 -27.55 -3.75 -2.04
N ALA A 107 -26.80 -4.80 -2.44
CA ALA A 107 -25.84 -5.47 -1.57
C ALA A 107 -24.70 -4.53 -1.12
N ALA A 108 -24.23 -3.63 -1.99
CA ALA A 108 -23.28 -2.59 -1.62
C ALA A 108 -23.85 -1.60 -0.60
N LEU A 109 -25.09 -1.13 -0.79
CA LEU A 109 -25.77 -0.24 0.15
C LEU A 109 -25.92 -0.90 1.52
N ASP A 110 -26.40 -2.14 1.59
CA ASP A 110 -26.51 -2.90 2.84
C ASP A 110 -25.17 -3.05 3.54
N ARG A 111 -24.10 -3.26 2.77
CA ARG A 111 -22.75 -3.39 3.30
C ARG A 111 -22.20 -2.06 3.81
N LEU A 112 -22.41 -0.98 3.08
CA LEU A 112 -21.90 0.35 3.41
C LEU A 112 -22.77 1.09 4.43
N SER A 113 -23.92 0.52 4.79
CA SER A 113 -24.85 1.10 5.75
C SER A 113 -24.68 0.57 7.15
N VAL A 114 -24.95 1.44 8.12
CA VAL A 114 -25.00 1.10 9.54
C VAL A 114 -26.18 1.81 10.21
N ASP A 115 -26.85 1.12 11.12
CA ASP A 115 -27.94 1.67 11.93
C ASP A 115 -27.54 1.73 13.42
N ALA A 116 -28.39 2.38 14.22
CA ALA A 116 -28.16 2.56 15.65
C ALA A 116 -28.18 1.25 16.45
N GLU A 117 -28.86 0.20 15.99
CA GLU A 117 -28.91 -1.09 16.66
C GLU A 117 -27.58 -1.83 16.49
N ARG A 118 -27.09 -1.92 15.24
CA ARG A 118 -25.80 -2.51 14.89
C ARG A 118 -24.63 -1.83 15.60
N LEU A 119 -24.64 -0.49 15.69
CA LEU A 119 -23.60 0.24 16.42
C LEU A 119 -23.63 -0.02 17.93
N ARG A 120 -24.82 -0.15 18.53
CA ARG A 120 -24.96 -0.48 19.97
C ARG A 120 -24.44 -1.87 20.30
N GLY A 121 -24.44 -2.80 19.34
CA GLY A 121 -23.88 -4.13 19.48
C GLY A 121 -22.35 -4.20 19.44
N GLU A 122 -21.66 -3.10 19.11
CA GLU A 122 -20.19 -3.07 18.99
C GLU A 122 -19.50 -2.55 20.25
N SER A 123 -18.33 -3.10 20.55
CA SER A 123 -17.47 -2.65 21.66
C SER A 123 -17.01 -1.20 21.43
N CYS A 124 -17.03 -0.36 22.48
CA CYS A 124 -16.52 1.03 22.40
C CYS A 124 -15.00 1.14 22.63
N ALA A 125 -14.28 0.02 22.83
CA ALA A 125 -12.84 0.04 23.07
C ALA A 125 -12.05 0.61 21.88
N ALA A 126 -11.35 1.73 22.08
CA ALA A 126 -10.64 2.46 21.02
C ALA A 126 -9.56 1.60 20.31
N TRP A 127 -9.00 0.61 20.99
CA TRP A 127 -8.01 -0.32 20.43
C TRP A 127 -8.63 -1.49 19.64
N GLU A 128 -9.96 -1.60 19.56
CA GLU A 128 -10.68 -2.66 18.85
C GLU A 128 -11.38 -2.18 17.58
N ILE A 129 -11.20 -0.92 17.18
CA ILE A 129 -11.92 -0.28 16.07
C ILE A 129 -11.96 -1.17 14.82
N GLU A 130 -10.84 -1.78 14.42
CA GLU A 130 -10.79 -2.60 13.20
C GLU A 130 -11.37 -4.02 13.34
N ARG A 131 -11.55 -4.52 14.57
CA ARG A 131 -12.23 -5.80 14.83
C ARG A 131 -13.76 -5.66 14.77
N ARG A 132 -14.28 -4.43 14.84
CA ARG A 132 -15.71 -4.14 14.75
C ARG A 132 -16.19 -4.40 13.34
N THR A 133 -17.29 -5.13 13.20
CA THR A 133 -17.96 -5.32 11.91
C THR A 133 -18.62 -4.01 11.47
N TYR A 134 -19.27 -3.33 12.42
CA TYR A 134 -20.01 -2.10 12.18
C TYR A 134 -19.25 -0.90 12.72
N ARG A 135 -18.70 -0.09 11.82
CA ARG A 135 -18.05 1.18 12.17
C ARG A 135 -18.18 2.16 11.02
N VAL A 136 -18.44 3.42 11.37
CA VAL A 136 -18.72 4.49 10.42
C VAL A 136 -17.58 4.72 9.42
N ALA A 137 -16.33 4.46 9.81
CA ALA A 137 -15.16 4.60 8.94
C ALA A 137 -15.20 3.71 7.68
N VAL A 138 -15.90 2.58 7.70
CA VAL A 138 -16.01 1.65 6.55
C VAL A 138 -17.45 1.34 6.16
N ARG A 139 -18.41 1.85 6.94
CA ARG A 139 -19.85 1.81 6.65
C ARG A 139 -20.40 3.23 6.85
N PRO A 140 -20.11 4.15 5.91
CA PRO A 140 -20.29 5.58 6.14
C PRO A 140 -21.75 6.04 5.99
N LEU A 141 -22.65 5.20 5.48
CA LEU A 141 -24.05 5.53 5.28
C LEU A 141 -24.82 5.22 6.56
N ILE A 142 -25.35 6.25 7.24
CA ILE A 142 -26.09 6.04 8.49
C ILE A 142 -27.56 5.86 8.15
N ARG A 143 -28.10 4.68 8.39
CA ARG A 143 -29.50 4.35 8.13
C ARG A 143 -30.41 4.87 9.23
N MET A 144 -31.47 5.57 8.82
CA MET A 144 -32.58 6.04 9.64
C MET A 144 -33.87 5.63 8.94
N ASP A 145 -34.45 4.50 9.34
CA ASP A 145 -35.60 3.88 8.67
C ASP A 145 -35.33 3.61 7.17
N ASP A 146 -36.10 4.26 6.28
CA ASP A 146 -35.96 4.20 4.81
C ASP A 146 -35.06 5.31 4.24
N GLU A 147 -34.47 6.13 5.12
CA GLU A 147 -33.52 7.19 4.77
C GLU A 147 -32.08 6.82 5.13
N LEU A 148 -31.15 7.45 4.42
CA LEU A 148 -29.72 7.42 4.63
C LEU A 148 -29.24 8.83 4.92
N LEU A 149 -28.46 9.00 5.99
CA LEU A 149 -27.68 10.20 6.21
C LEU A 149 -26.38 10.10 5.40
N VAL A 150 -26.23 11.00 4.44
CA VAL A 150 -25.05 11.14 3.60
C VAL A 150 -24.18 12.23 4.19
N ILE A 151 -22.99 11.82 4.67
CA ILE A 151 -22.00 12.71 5.28
C ILE A 151 -20.75 12.70 4.38
N PRO A 152 -20.52 13.74 3.55
CA PRO A 152 -19.52 13.69 2.48
C PRO A 152 -18.10 13.36 2.95
N TRP A 153 -17.67 13.90 4.09
CA TRP A 153 -16.32 13.66 4.59
C TRP A 153 -16.13 12.22 5.11
N LEU A 154 -17.15 11.61 5.72
CA LEU A 154 -17.09 10.21 6.14
C LEU A 154 -17.05 9.27 4.93
N ILE A 155 -17.82 9.59 3.89
CA ILE A 155 -17.83 8.82 2.64
C ILE A 155 -16.45 8.90 1.97
N ARG A 156 -15.84 10.10 1.87
CA ARG A 156 -14.48 10.25 1.34
C ARG A 156 -13.44 9.45 2.12
N SER A 157 -13.47 9.52 3.45
CA SER A 157 -12.57 8.70 4.27
C SER A 157 -12.79 7.20 4.07
N ALA A 158 -14.04 6.76 3.89
CA ALA A 158 -14.33 5.37 3.58
C ALA A 158 -13.80 4.96 2.19
N GLN A 159 -13.92 5.84 1.18
CA GLN A 159 -13.35 5.60 -0.16
C GLN A 159 -11.85 5.37 -0.09
N GLU A 160 -11.12 6.22 0.64
CA GLU A 160 -9.68 6.07 0.88
C GLU A 160 -9.37 4.74 1.57
N ILE A 161 -10.10 4.39 2.64
CA ILE A 161 -9.89 3.12 3.35
C ILE A 161 -10.14 1.93 2.42
N TYR A 162 -11.22 1.91 1.64
CA TYR A 162 -11.50 0.81 0.72
C TYR A 162 -10.45 0.71 -0.40
N ALA A 163 -10.09 1.82 -1.04
CA ALA A 163 -9.08 1.84 -2.09
C ALA A 163 -7.75 1.26 -1.58
N GLU A 164 -7.34 1.65 -0.37
CA GLU A 164 -6.10 1.22 0.26
C GLU A 164 -6.12 -0.25 0.70
N TYR A 165 -7.21 -0.72 1.30
CA TYR A 165 -7.32 -2.12 1.67
C TYR A 165 -7.36 -3.01 0.42
N VAL A 166 -8.24 -2.69 -0.52
CA VAL A 166 -8.45 -3.52 -1.71
C VAL A 166 -7.19 -3.51 -2.58
N GLY A 167 -6.56 -2.34 -2.80
CA GLY A 167 -5.29 -2.22 -3.53
C GLY A 167 -4.15 -3.01 -2.88
N ALA A 168 -4.18 -3.19 -1.56
CA ALA A 168 -3.21 -4.02 -0.84
C ALA A 168 -3.60 -5.51 -0.73
N GLY A 169 -4.63 -5.96 -1.44
CA GLY A 169 -5.15 -7.33 -1.34
C GLY A 169 -5.69 -7.64 0.04
N ARG A 170 -6.45 -6.70 0.62
CA ARG A 170 -7.14 -6.83 1.90
C ARG A 170 -8.54 -6.27 1.79
N LEU A 171 -9.33 -6.52 2.83
CA LEU A 171 -10.67 -5.96 2.96
C LEU A 171 -10.84 -5.38 4.36
N PRO A 172 -11.53 -4.25 4.50
CA PRO A 172 -11.73 -3.61 5.81
C PRO A 172 -12.79 -4.33 6.65
N ALA A 173 -12.88 -5.65 6.53
CA ALA A 173 -13.86 -6.52 7.17
C ALA A 173 -13.18 -7.49 8.15
N PRO A 174 -13.83 -7.86 9.27
CA PRO A 174 -13.33 -8.90 10.15
C PRO A 174 -13.27 -10.27 9.44
N ALA A 175 -12.38 -11.16 9.88
CA ALA A 175 -12.16 -12.48 9.27
C ALA A 175 -13.45 -13.32 9.13
N ARG A 176 -14.40 -13.18 10.07
CA ARG A 176 -15.72 -13.86 10.01
C ARG A 176 -16.56 -13.50 8.77
N GLU A 177 -16.29 -12.36 8.13
CA GLU A 177 -16.96 -11.91 6.91
C GLU A 177 -16.14 -12.18 5.65
N THR A 178 -15.01 -12.87 5.76
CA THR A 178 -14.11 -13.14 4.63
C THR A 178 -13.90 -14.63 4.51
N PRO A 179 -14.75 -15.33 3.72
CA PRO A 179 -14.61 -16.76 3.48
C PRO A 179 -13.22 -17.12 2.94
N ASP A 180 -12.80 -18.37 3.13
CA ASP A 180 -11.47 -18.84 2.73
C ASP A 180 -11.19 -18.63 1.23
N SER A 181 -12.21 -18.78 0.38
CA SER A 181 -12.08 -18.55 -1.06
C SER A 181 -11.69 -17.09 -1.39
N LEU A 182 -12.30 -16.12 -0.70
CA LEU A 182 -12.00 -14.71 -0.83
C LEU A 182 -10.62 -14.39 -0.22
N THR A 183 -10.31 -14.94 0.96
CA THR A 183 -8.99 -14.81 1.60
C THR A 183 -7.88 -15.33 0.68
N ASN A 184 -8.10 -16.46 0.00
CA ASN A 184 -7.16 -17.04 -0.94
C ASN A 184 -6.99 -16.17 -2.20
N ALA A 185 -8.07 -15.62 -2.75
CA ALA A 185 -8.00 -14.70 -3.88
C ALA A 185 -7.20 -13.43 -3.53
N LEU A 186 -7.47 -12.82 -2.37
CA LEU A 186 -6.74 -11.67 -1.85
C LEU A 186 -5.25 -11.96 -1.68
N ASN A 187 -4.89 -13.14 -1.14
CA ASN A 187 -3.51 -13.57 -1.00
C ASN A 187 -2.79 -13.72 -2.34
N ARG A 188 -3.45 -14.30 -3.35
CA ARG A 188 -2.87 -14.40 -4.71
C ARG A 188 -2.66 -13.02 -5.34
N PHE A 189 -3.64 -12.11 -5.18
CA PHE A 189 -3.49 -10.75 -5.65
C PHE A 189 -2.31 -10.04 -4.99
N ARG A 190 -2.18 -10.15 -3.66
CA ARG A 190 -1.03 -9.62 -2.91
C ARG A 190 0.31 -10.19 -3.39
N GLN A 191 0.39 -11.50 -3.65
CA GLN A 191 1.61 -12.12 -4.20
C GLN A 191 1.98 -11.55 -5.58
N VAL A 192 0.99 -11.22 -6.43
CA VAL A 192 1.24 -10.57 -7.72
C VAL A 192 1.75 -9.14 -7.51
N SER A 193 1.14 -8.37 -6.59
CA SER A 193 1.59 -7.01 -6.25
C SER A 193 3.03 -6.98 -5.75
N ASN A 194 3.38 -7.89 -4.82
CA ASN A 194 4.72 -8.01 -4.27
C ASN A 194 5.76 -8.25 -5.39
N ARG A 195 5.51 -9.24 -6.26
CA ARG A 195 6.41 -9.52 -7.40
C ARG A 195 6.48 -8.37 -8.40
N SER A 196 5.40 -7.59 -8.52
CA SER A 196 5.40 -6.39 -9.36
C SER A 196 6.31 -5.31 -8.78
N LEU A 197 6.29 -5.12 -7.46
CA LEU A 197 7.18 -4.17 -6.78
C LEU A 197 8.65 -4.59 -6.91
N GLU A 198 8.97 -5.87 -6.72
CA GLU A 198 10.33 -6.39 -6.90
C GLU A 198 10.85 -6.14 -8.33
N ARG A 199 9.98 -6.32 -9.34
CA ARG A 199 10.31 -6.02 -10.74
C ARG A 199 10.51 -4.53 -10.97
N GLU A 200 9.59 -3.69 -10.49
CA GLU A 200 9.67 -2.23 -10.60
C GLU A 200 10.97 -1.68 -10.00
N VAL A 201 11.38 -2.21 -8.84
CA VAL A 201 12.65 -1.88 -8.21
C VAL A 201 13.85 -2.29 -9.09
N ALA A 202 13.83 -3.47 -9.70
CA ALA A 202 14.87 -3.89 -10.63
C ALA A 202 14.92 -3.03 -11.90
N ASP A 203 13.76 -2.69 -12.47
CA ASP A 203 13.63 -1.86 -13.67
C ASP A 203 14.18 -0.43 -13.44
N ILE A 204 13.96 0.15 -12.25
CA ILE A 204 14.55 1.44 -11.86
C ILE A 204 16.07 1.37 -11.86
N VAL A 205 16.64 0.29 -11.29
CA VAL A 205 18.10 0.10 -11.20
C VAL A 205 18.73 -0.14 -12.57
N ASP A 206 18.04 -0.89 -13.42
CA ASP A 206 18.41 -1.09 -14.83
C ASP A 206 18.43 0.25 -15.60
N THR A 207 17.40 1.08 -15.39
CA THR A 207 17.27 2.39 -16.06
C THR A 207 18.41 3.35 -15.72
N ILE A 208 18.93 3.30 -14.48
CA ILE A 208 20.09 4.10 -14.06
C ILE A 208 21.43 3.41 -14.32
N CYS A 209 21.44 2.27 -15.01
CA CYS A 209 22.61 1.54 -15.47
C CYS A 209 23.58 1.10 -14.36
N LEU A 210 23.09 0.81 -13.15
CA LEU A 210 23.92 0.22 -12.10
C LEU A 210 23.96 -1.30 -12.22
N PRO A 211 25.12 -1.96 -12.14
CA PRO A 211 25.19 -3.43 -12.11
C PRO A 211 24.42 -4.01 -10.91
N TYR A 212 23.52 -4.95 -11.15
CA TYR A 212 22.69 -5.54 -10.11
C TYR A 212 22.37 -7.03 -10.33
N ARG A 213 21.91 -7.68 -9.27
CA ARG A 213 21.36 -9.05 -9.31
C ARG A 213 20.11 -9.14 -8.42
N PRO A 214 18.93 -9.48 -8.97
CA PRO A 214 17.71 -9.67 -8.17
C PRO A 214 17.56 -11.12 -7.69
N ASN A 215 16.71 -11.34 -6.69
CA ASN A 215 16.21 -12.65 -6.21
C ASN A 215 17.31 -13.67 -5.92
N ILE A 216 18.26 -13.30 -5.06
CA ILE A 216 19.43 -14.11 -4.76
C ILE A 216 19.10 -15.09 -3.63
N THR A 217 18.95 -16.36 -3.98
CA THR A 217 18.70 -17.39 -2.96
C THR A 217 19.99 -17.79 -2.21
N PRO A 218 19.88 -18.34 -0.99
CA PRO A 218 21.05 -18.86 -0.26
C PRO A 218 21.84 -19.92 -1.03
N GLU A 219 21.17 -20.78 -1.80
CA GLU A 219 21.81 -21.81 -2.62
C GLU A 219 22.66 -21.18 -3.74
N GLN A 220 22.12 -20.15 -4.40
CA GLN A 220 22.85 -19.40 -5.43
C GLN A 220 24.04 -18.65 -4.81
N ALA A 221 23.84 -17.99 -3.67
CA ALA A 221 24.92 -17.26 -2.99
C ALA A 221 26.09 -18.19 -2.60
N ARG A 222 25.77 -19.40 -2.14
CA ARG A 222 26.77 -20.39 -1.71
C ARG A 222 27.72 -20.81 -2.83
N THR A 223 27.27 -20.85 -4.09
CA THR A 223 28.15 -21.22 -5.22
C THR A 223 29.25 -20.19 -5.48
N PHE A 224 29.05 -18.95 -5.01
CA PHE A 224 30.04 -17.87 -5.09
C PHE A 224 30.82 -17.68 -3.78
N GLY A 225 30.60 -18.52 -2.76
CA GLY A 225 31.25 -18.42 -1.46
C GLY A 225 30.58 -17.45 -0.47
N LEU A 226 29.35 -17.01 -0.75
CA LEU A 226 28.57 -16.15 0.14
C LEU A 226 27.55 -16.98 0.94
N LEU A 227 27.64 -16.95 2.26
CA LEU A 227 26.72 -17.66 3.15
C LEU A 227 25.62 -16.72 3.64
N LEU A 228 24.40 -16.92 3.13
CA LEU A 228 23.22 -16.13 3.52
C LEU A 228 22.25 -16.95 4.37
N HIS A 229 21.62 -16.29 5.35
CA HIS A 229 20.55 -16.87 6.19
C HIS A 229 19.15 -16.68 5.60
N GLY A 230 19.05 -16.10 4.41
CA GLY A 230 17.81 -15.86 3.67
C GLY A 230 18.11 -15.26 2.30
N GLU A 231 17.07 -15.09 1.49
CA GLU A 231 17.16 -14.46 0.17
C GLU A 231 17.57 -12.98 0.27
N ILE A 232 18.32 -12.46 -0.69
CA ILE A 232 18.48 -11.01 -0.91
C ILE A 232 17.61 -10.63 -2.12
N ASP A 233 16.64 -9.73 -1.92
CA ASP A 233 15.70 -9.36 -2.99
C ASP A 233 16.43 -8.64 -4.13
N LEU A 234 17.41 -7.79 -3.81
CA LEU A 234 18.26 -7.13 -4.79
C LEU A 234 19.64 -6.78 -4.23
N LEU A 235 20.70 -7.05 -4.99
CA LEU A 235 22.08 -6.63 -4.69
C LEU A 235 22.58 -5.71 -5.81
N ILE A 236 23.12 -4.53 -5.47
CA ILE A 236 23.56 -3.51 -6.44
C ILE A 236 25.02 -3.15 -6.17
N ILE A 237 25.81 -2.98 -7.23
CA ILE A 237 27.20 -2.54 -7.18
C ILE A 237 27.29 -1.12 -7.75
N ASP A 238 27.70 -0.17 -6.92
CA ASP A 238 27.99 1.21 -7.35
C ASP A 238 29.50 1.43 -7.29
N GLU A 239 30.16 1.16 -8.41
CA GLU A 239 31.61 1.31 -8.55
C GLU A 239 32.06 2.77 -8.42
N ARG A 240 31.24 3.71 -8.89
CA ARG A 240 31.59 5.13 -8.91
C ARG A 240 31.77 5.69 -7.51
N HIS A 241 30.94 5.26 -6.56
CA HIS A 241 31.01 5.71 -5.17
C HIS A 241 31.54 4.65 -4.20
N GLU A 242 32.05 3.54 -4.72
CA GLU A 242 32.56 2.39 -3.96
C GLU A 242 31.53 1.87 -2.94
N ARG A 243 30.30 1.59 -3.40
CA ARG A 243 29.20 1.10 -2.56
C ARG A 243 28.63 -0.23 -3.03
N ILE A 244 28.20 -1.04 -2.07
CA ILE A 244 27.38 -2.23 -2.30
C ILE A 244 26.06 -2.05 -1.54
N TRP A 245 24.96 -2.09 -2.27
CA TRP A 245 23.62 -1.99 -1.70
C TRP A 245 23.03 -3.38 -1.54
N VAL A 246 22.62 -3.71 -0.31
CA VAL A 246 21.94 -4.97 0.02
C VAL A 246 20.49 -4.62 0.31
N CYS A 247 19.60 -4.94 -0.61
CA CYS A 247 18.24 -4.45 -0.60
C CYS A 247 17.24 -5.53 -0.18
N GLU A 248 16.24 -5.11 0.59
CA GLU A 248 15.02 -5.85 0.87
C GLU A 248 13.84 -5.04 0.34
N VAL A 249 12.92 -5.69 -0.37
CA VAL A 249 11.71 -5.07 -0.92
C VAL A 249 10.51 -5.56 -0.11
N LYS A 250 9.68 -4.61 0.36
CA LYS A 250 8.49 -4.92 1.16
C LYS A 250 7.28 -4.09 0.72
N ASP A 251 6.28 -4.78 0.18
CA ASP A 251 4.98 -4.19 -0.10
C ASP A 251 4.10 -4.18 1.16
N VAL A 252 4.10 -3.04 1.84
CA VAL A 252 3.52 -2.86 3.17
C VAL A 252 2.25 -1.98 3.09
N SER A 253 1.07 -2.61 3.09
CA SER A 253 -0.26 -1.96 3.10
C SER A 253 -0.44 -0.85 4.16
N MET A 254 -1.06 0.30 3.92
CA MET A 254 -1.22 1.31 5.00
C MET A 254 -1.94 0.79 6.26
N ALA A 255 -1.53 1.29 7.42
CA ALA A 255 -2.14 1.04 8.72
C ALA A 255 -2.88 2.30 9.18
N PHE A 256 -4.17 2.17 9.52
CA PHE A 256 -5.04 3.31 9.82
C PHE A 256 -5.31 3.52 11.31
N SER A 257 -5.23 2.45 12.12
CA SER A 257 -5.35 2.58 13.57
C SER A 257 -3.98 2.67 14.25
N PRO A 258 -3.87 3.41 15.38
CA PRO A 258 -2.65 3.44 16.19
C PRO A 258 -2.15 2.03 16.56
N ARG A 259 -3.08 1.09 16.81
CA ARG A 259 -2.74 -0.30 17.13
C ARG A 259 -2.12 -1.03 15.94
N LEU A 260 -2.62 -0.85 14.72
CA LEU A 260 -1.98 -1.45 13.55
C LEU A 260 -0.64 -0.80 13.23
N ILE A 261 -0.53 0.52 13.38
CA ILE A 261 0.74 1.23 13.19
C ILE A 261 1.77 0.66 14.18
N GLN A 262 1.42 0.54 15.47
CA GLN A 262 2.31 -0.07 16.46
C GLN A 262 2.65 -1.52 16.12
N ARG A 263 1.66 -2.35 15.78
CA ARG A 263 1.88 -3.75 15.39
C ARG A 263 2.78 -3.85 14.15
N ARG A 264 2.65 -2.93 13.21
CA ARG A 264 3.49 -2.84 12.02
C ARG A 264 4.92 -2.50 12.39
N VAL A 265 5.14 -1.50 13.23
CA VAL A 265 6.48 -1.18 13.74
C VAL A 265 7.10 -2.41 14.43
N ARG A 266 6.33 -3.10 15.28
CA ARG A 266 6.79 -4.36 15.90
C ARG A 266 7.15 -5.45 14.91
N LYS A 267 6.51 -5.55 13.74
CA LYS A 267 6.92 -6.55 12.75
C LYS A 267 8.35 -6.33 12.24
N PHE A 268 8.75 -5.08 12.06
CA PHE A 268 10.10 -4.76 11.59
C PHE A 268 11.16 -5.00 12.66
N TRP A 269 10.82 -4.77 13.93
CA TRP A 269 11.76 -4.81 15.05
C TRP A 269 11.73 -6.10 15.88
N ASP A 270 10.53 -6.61 16.20
CA ASP A 270 10.31 -7.63 17.23
C ASP A 270 9.73 -8.96 16.69
N ASP A 271 8.70 -8.91 15.84
CA ASP A 271 7.96 -10.15 15.48
C ASP A 271 8.67 -10.89 14.34
N ASP A 272 8.82 -10.24 13.18
CA ASP A 272 9.39 -10.84 11.98
C ASP A 272 10.90 -10.54 11.84
N HIS A 273 11.43 -9.65 12.68
CA HIS A 273 12.84 -9.25 12.73
C HIS A 273 13.39 -8.81 11.35
N TYR A 274 12.60 -8.08 10.55
CA TYR A 274 13.02 -7.69 9.19
C TYR A 274 14.31 -6.86 9.18
N ILE A 275 14.45 -5.93 10.15
CA ILE A 275 15.65 -5.10 10.28
C ILE A 275 16.86 -5.98 10.59
N GLU A 276 16.78 -6.83 11.62
CA GLU A 276 17.88 -7.72 12.01
C GLU A 276 18.29 -8.66 10.88
N LYS A 277 17.32 -9.25 10.17
CA LYS A 277 17.57 -10.13 9.03
C LYS A 277 18.29 -9.40 7.90
N LEU A 278 17.89 -8.18 7.56
CA LEU A 278 18.57 -7.40 6.52
C LEU A 278 19.98 -6.99 6.96
N MET A 279 20.17 -6.61 8.22
CA MET A 279 21.50 -6.33 8.78
C MET A 279 22.41 -7.55 8.71
N ALA A 280 21.90 -8.76 9.01
CA ALA A 280 22.65 -10.00 8.90
C ALA A 280 23.07 -10.32 7.45
N LYS A 281 22.19 -10.08 6.47
CA LYS A 281 22.53 -10.20 5.03
C LYS A 281 23.63 -9.21 4.65
N ALA A 282 23.52 -7.95 5.09
CA ALA A 282 24.53 -6.93 4.82
C ALA A 282 25.89 -7.24 5.48
N ALA A 283 25.89 -7.81 6.68
CA ALA A 283 27.11 -8.27 7.35
C ALA A 283 27.78 -9.42 6.57
N ALA A 284 27.01 -10.42 6.13
CA ALA A 284 27.55 -11.53 5.33
C ALA A 284 28.19 -11.06 4.01
N VAL A 285 27.57 -10.08 3.35
CA VAL A 285 28.10 -9.43 2.13
C VAL A 285 29.40 -8.67 2.45
N ARG A 286 29.44 -7.92 3.56
CA ARG A 286 30.63 -7.17 3.99
C ARG A 286 31.82 -8.08 4.33
N GLU A 287 31.56 -9.24 4.92
CA GLU A 287 32.59 -10.23 5.23
C GLU A 287 33.16 -10.90 3.98
N ASN A 288 32.38 -10.97 2.89
CA ASN A 288 32.75 -11.64 1.65
C ASN A 288 32.47 -10.77 0.40
N PRO A 289 33.09 -9.60 0.27
CA PRO A 289 32.69 -8.61 -0.73
C PRO A 289 33.02 -9.05 -2.16
N HIS A 290 34.10 -9.84 -2.34
CA HIS A 290 34.44 -10.41 -3.64
C HIS A 290 33.38 -11.42 -4.12
N ALA A 291 32.80 -12.20 -3.21
CA ALA A 291 31.73 -13.15 -3.54
C ALA A 291 30.49 -12.39 -4.03
N ALA A 292 30.13 -11.29 -3.35
CA ALA A 292 29.00 -10.44 -3.72
C ALA A 292 29.19 -9.80 -5.11
N VAL A 293 30.36 -9.22 -5.40
CA VAL A 293 30.66 -8.65 -6.73
C VAL A 293 30.62 -9.71 -7.82
N ASN A 294 31.24 -10.88 -7.58
CA ASN A 294 31.24 -11.99 -8.55
C ASN A 294 29.83 -12.52 -8.83
N LEU A 295 28.96 -12.50 -7.82
CA LEU A 295 27.56 -12.92 -7.95
C LEU A 295 26.74 -11.96 -8.82
N VAL A 296 27.06 -10.67 -8.81
CA VAL A 296 26.53 -9.67 -9.76
C VAL A 296 27.19 -9.78 -11.14
N GLN A 297 28.26 -10.58 -11.27
CA GLN A 297 29.03 -10.78 -12.50
C GLN A 297 29.66 -9.48 -13.04
N HIS A 298 29.89 -8.51 -12.15
CA HIS A 298 30.54 -7.25 -12.49
C HIS A 298 32.03 -7.30 -12.18
N LYS A 299 32.85 -6.60 -12.98
CA LYS A 299 34.28 -6.46 -12.72
C LYS A 299 34.53 -5.09 -12.10
N VAL A 300 35.14 -5.08 -10.92
CA VAL A 300 35.46 -3.85 -10.19
C VAL A 300 36.95 -3.78 -9.87
N PRO A 301 37.51 -2.56 -9.70
CA PRO A 301 38.85 -2.37 -9.19
C PRO A 301 39.03 -3.02 -7.81
N THR A 302 40.21 -3.58 -7.57
CA THR A 302 40.63 -4.07 -6.25
C THR A 302 41.61 -3.06 -5.63
N PRO A 303 41.67 -2.93 -4.29
CA PRO A 303 40.99 -3.75 -3.27
C PRO A 303 39.57 -3.28 -2.91
N LEU A 304 38.72 -4.20 -2.44
CA LEU A 304 37.37 -3.89 -1.93
C LEU A 304 37.35 -3.40 -0.47
N SER A 305 38.51 -3.20 0.14
CA SER A 305 38.62 -2.86 1.57
C SER A 305 38.10 -1.45 1.92
N THR A 306 37.99 -0.56 0.93
CA THR A 306 37.47 0.81 1.09
C THR A 306 35.98 0.92 0.80
N TRP A 307 35.38 -0.13 0.23
CA TRP A 307 33.99 -0.11 -0.18
C TRP A 307 33.06 -0.09 1.02
N ARG A 308 31.92 0.60 0.86
CA ARG A 308 30.90 0.77 1.89
C ARG A 308 29.68 -0.10 1.58
N PHE A 309 28.97 -0.52 2.62
CA PHE A 309 27.88 -1.50 2.51
C PHE A 309 26.63 -0.94 3.15
N PHE A 310 25.57 -0.77 2.36
CA PHE A 310 24.34 -0.13 2.79
C PHE A 310 23.16 -1.12 2.73
N PRO A 311 22.58 -1.51 3.87
CA PRO A 311 21.30 -2.18 3.90
C PRO A 311 20.19 -1.18 3.55
N LEU A 312 19.37 -1.51 2.56
CA LEU A 312 18.31 -0.64 2.04
C LEU A 312 16.95 -1.37 2.06
N MET A 313 15.99 -0.82 2.81
CA MET A 313 14.62 -1.31 2.82
C MET A 313 13.78 -0.46 1.86
N ILE A 314 13.22 -1.10 0.84
CA ILE A 314 12.47 -0.43 -0.22
C ILE A 314 10.99 -0.75 -0.08
N THR A 315 10.15 0.27 -0.04
CA THR A 315 8.69 0.13 0.15
C THR A 315 7.91 0.97 -0.86
N ARG A 316 6.64 0.66 -1.12
CA ARG A 316 5.77 1.53 -1.96
C ARG A 316 5.41 2.86 -1.28
N ARG A 317 5.47 2.88 0.05
CA ARG A 317 4.98 3.99 0.88
C ARG A 317 5.90 4.18 2.06
N VAL A 318 5.90 5.39 2.58
CA VAL A 318 6.64 5.75 3.79
C VAL A 318 6.25 4.78 4.92
N GLU A 319 7.25 4.09 5.47
CA GLU A 319 7.05 3.07 6.50
C GLU A 319 7.31 3.65 7.89
N PRO A 320 6.32 3.64 8.81
CA PRO A 320 6.49 4.14 10.18
C PRO A 320 7.70 3.58 10.93
N ALA A 321 8.12 2.33 10.65
CA ALA A 321 9.31 1.74 11.27
C ALA A 321 10.60 2.53 11.00
N ALA A 322 10.64 3.35 9.94
CA ALA A 322 11.77 4.19 9.57
C ALA A 322 12.00 5.39 10.51
N PHE A 323 11.01 5.73 11.34
CA PHE A 323 11.05 6.88 12.26
C PHE A 323 11.27 6.49 13.72
N VAL A 324 11.48 5.21 13.99
CA VAL A 324 11.94 4.76 15.31
C VAL A 324 13.35 5.32 15.52
N SER A 325 13.70 5.68 16.76
CA SER A 325 15.06 6.13 17.08
C SER A 325 16.08 5.03 16.77
N ASP A 326 17.26 5.43 16.30
CA ASP A 326 18.42 4.55 16.10
C ASP A 326 18.17 3.36 15.13
N VAL A 327 17.33 3.55 14.11
CA VAL A 327 17.21 2.60 12.99
C VAL A 327 18.60 2.38 12.38
N PRO A 328 19.06 1.14 12.15
CA PRO A 328 20.44 0.87 11.69
C PRO A 328 20.57 0.79 10.15
N LEU A 329 19.52 1.13 9.41
CA LEU A 329 19.44 0.99 7.96
C LEU A 329 18.63 2.13 7.32
N THR A 330 18.68 2.22 6.00
CA THR A 330 17.93 3.23 5.25
C THR A 330 16.62 2.66 4.74
N PHE A 331 15.53 3.42 4.90
CA PHE A 331 14.25 3.16 4.26
C PHE A 331 14.04 4.15 3.11
N VAL A 332 13.64 3.65 1.95
CA VAL A 332 13.35 4.46 0.77
C VAL A 332 12.02 4.04 0.16
N VAL A 333 11.25 5.00 -0.33
CA VAL A 333 10.08 4.69 -1.16
C VAL A 333 10.52 4.45 -2.60
N VAL A 334 9.85 3.55 -3.30
CA VAL A 334 10.24 3.15 -4.67
C VAL A 334 10.40 4.34 -5.62
N ASP A 335 9.53 5.35 -5.51
CA ASP A 335 9.58 6.58 -6.32
C ASP A 335 10.87 7.39 -6.12
N ASP A 336 11.47 7.32 -4.92
CA ASP A 336 12.69 8.07 -4.56
C ASP A 336 13.96 7.22 -4.75
N LEU A 337 13.83 5.93 -5.12
CA LEU A 337 14.94 4.98 -5.16
C LEU A 337 16.08 5.44 -6.08
N SER A 338 15.73 5.89 -7.29
CA SER A 338 16.71 6.37 -8.27
C SER A 338 17.54 7.53 -7.71
N ALA A 339 16.88 8.50 -7.07
CA ALA A 339 17.55 9.66 -6.47
C ALA A 339 18.49 9.24 -5.34
N VAL A 340 18.09 8.29 -4.50
CA VAL A 340 18.93 7.77 -3.40
C VAL A 340 20.15 7.03 -3.93
N LEU A 341 19.98 6.16 -4.94
CA LEU A 341 21.09 5.37 -5.49
C LEU A 341 22.10 6.24 -6.25
N LEU A 342 21.65 7.32 -6.89
CA LEU A 342 22.52 8.25 -7.62
C LEU A 342 23.15 9.33 -6.73
N ASN A 343 22.73 9.47 -5.49
CA ASN A 343 23.24 10.51 -4.59
C ASN A 343 24.73 10.25 -4.30
N PRO A 344 25.64 11.23 -4.50
CA PRO A 344 27.05 11.05 -4.21
C PRO A 344 27.34 10.93 -2.71
N PHE A 345 26.42 11.30 -1.82
CA PHE A 345 26.56 11.17 -0.38
C PHE A 345 25.99 9.85 0.14
N ASP A 346 26.51 9.40 1.29
CA ASP A 346 26.03 8.19 1.91
C ASP A 346 24.62 8.41 2.47
N PRO A 347 23.71 7.44 2.33
CA PRO A 347 22.36 7.57 2.82
C PRO A 347 22.36 7.66 4.34
N LYS A 348 21.47 8.50 4.88
CA LYS A 348 21.22 8.52 6.31
C LYS A 348 20.39 7.29 6.72
N HIS A 349 20.54 6.91 7.98
CA HIS A 349 19.67 5.92 8.59
C HIS A 349 18.25 6.47 8.79
N GLY A 350 17.26 5.59 8.80
CA GLY A 350 15.85 5.96 8.84
C GLY A 350 15.32 6.28 7.44
N HIS A 351 14.28 7.12 7.37
CA HIS A 351 13.67 7.47 6.08
C HIS A 351 14.57 8.40 5.27
N ALA A 352 15.00 7.95 4.08
CA ALA A 352 15.68 8.79 3.11
C ALA A 352 14.70 9.79 2.50
N THR A 353 15.12 11.05 2.40
CA THR A 353 14.41 12.08 1.66
C THR A 353 15.33 12.64 0.57
N ILE A 354 14.77 13.06 -0.57
CA ILE A 354 15.54 13.60 -1.71
C ILE A 354 16.37 14.86 -1.34
N SER A 355 16.11 15.47 -0.18
CA SER A 355 16.72 16.72 0.26
C SER A 355 18.01 16.56 1.10
N ASP A 356 18.51 15.34 1.29
CA ASP A 356 19.63 15.03 2.19
C ASP A 356 20.94 14.64 1.50
#